data_AF-A0A8J8EVH3-F1
#
_entry.id   AF-A0A8J8EVH3-F1
#
_cell.length_a   1.000
_cell.length_b   1.000
_cell.length_c   1.000
_cell.angle_alpha   90.00
_cell.angle_beta   90.00
_cell.angle_gamma   90.00
#
_symmetry.space_group_name_H-M   'P 1'
#
loop_
_entity.id
_entity.type
_entity.pdbx_description
1 polymer ?
#
loop_
_entity_poly.entity_id
_entity_poly.type
_entity_poly.pdbx_seq_one_letter_code
_entity_poly.pdbx_strand_id
1 'polypeptide(L)'
;EQKRDNLPYEIDGMVVKVNSIELQDTLGMTSHHPRWAIAFKFKARQATTKLLHVEYQVGRTGAVTPVAKLQPVAIGGVTVSSISIHNEEYIKEKDLKIGDIVLIERAGDVIPQIVKSLAELRKGDEQEIIFPK
;
A
#
# COMPACT_ATOMS: atom_id res chain seq x y z
N GLU A 1 -8.55 3.10 -17.77
CA GLU A 1 -7.52 3.75 -16.94
C GLU A 1 -7.08 5.11 -17.48
N GLN A 2 -6.73 5.26 -18.77
CA GLN A 2 -6.20 6.52 -19.35
C GLN A 2 -7.03 7.80 -19.13
N LYS A 3 -8.36 7.69 -18.98
CA LYS A 3 -9.24 8.85 -18.73
C LYS A 3 -9.45 9.16 -17.24
N ARG A 4 -8.83 8.39 -16.33
CA ARG A 4 -9.01 8.52 -14.88
C ARG A 4 -8.70 9.93 -14.40
N ASP A 5 -7.56 10.47 -14.83
CA ASP A 5 -7.08 11.78 -14.36
C ASP A 5 -7.83 12.97 -14.97
N ASN A 6 -8.75 12.73 -15.92
CA ASN A 6 -9.60 13.77 -16.51
C ASN A 6 -10.92 13.95 -15.76
N LEU A 7 -11.23 13.07 -14.80
CA LEU A 7 -12.44 13.18 -14.01
C LEU A 7 -12.22 14.22 -12.90
N PRO A 8 -13.25 15.03 -12.56
CA PRO A 8 -13.15 16.00 -11.48
C PRO A 8 -13.18 15.36 -10.08
N TYR A 9 -13.05 14.04 -9.99
CA TYR A 9 -13.06 13.24 -8.77
C TYR A 9 -12.16 12.01 -8.95
N GLU A 10 -11.67 11.47 -7.83
CA GLU A 10 -10.89 10.23 -7.84
C GLU A 10 -11.80 8.99 -7.98
N ILE A 11 -11.28 7.97 -8.67
CA ILE A 11 -11.90 6.65 -8.79
C ILE A 11 -10.82 5.58 -8.65
N ASP A 12 -11.14 4.49 -7.94
CA ASP A 12 -10.21 3.38 -7.72
C ASP A 12 -10.47 2.17 -8.66
N GLY A 13 -11.48 2.27 -9.53
CA GLY A 13 -11.84 1.22 -10.48
C GLY A 13 -13.23 1.39 -11.07
N MET A 14 -13.84 0.25 -11.40
CA MET A 14 -15.21 0.12 -11.88
C MET A 14 -15.90 -1.04 -11.17
N VAL A 15 -17.22 -0.99 -11.00
CA VAL A 15 -17.99 -2.16 -10.56
C VAL A 15 -18.61 -2.83 -11.78
N VAL A 16 -18.27 -4.10 -12.00
CA VAL A 16 -18.89 -4.93 -13.04
C VAL A 16 -20.09 -5.64 -12.40
N LYS A 17 -21.28 -5.50 -12.98
CA LYS A 17 -22.54 -6.04 -12.45
C LYS A 17 -23.28 -6.83 -13.52
N VAL A 18 -23.87 -7.96 -13.14
CA VAL A 18 -24.86 -8.64 -13.97
C VAL A 18 -26.10 -7.76 -14.08
N ASN A 19 -26.53 -7.43 -15.30
CA ASN A 19 -27.60 -6.44 -15.50
C ASN A 19 -29.01 -7.00 -15.21
N SER A 20 -29.23 -8.31 -15.36
CA SER A 20 -30.55 -8.93 -15.10
C SER A 20 -30.79 -9.12 -13.61
N ILE A 21 -31.91 -8.58 -13.11
CA ILE A 21 -32.31 -8.68 -11.69
C ILE A 21 -32.62 -10.14 -11.32
N GLU A 22 -33.30 -10.90 -12.18
CA GLU A 22 -33.60 -12.32 -11.95
C GLU A 22 -32.33 -13.15 -11.74
N LEU A 23 -31.28 -12.83 -12.50
CA LEU A 23 -29.97 -13.46 -12.32
C LEU A 23 -29.28 -12.99 -11.04
N GLN A 24 -29.45 -11.74 -10.62
CA GLN A 24 -28.91 -11.27 -9.35
C GLN A 24 -29.53 -12.03 -8.17
N ASP A 25 -30.85 -12.24 -8.18
CA ASP A 25 -31.56 -13.01 -7.15
C ASP A 25 -31.10 -14.46 -7.11
N THR A 26 -30.96 -15.09 -8.29
CA THR A 26 -30.47 -16.46 -8.42
C THR A 26 -29.03 -16.61 -7.93
N LEU A 27 -28.16 -15.65 -8.28
CA LEU A 27 -26.77 -15.65 -7.87
C LEU A 27 -26.61 -15.36 -6.37
N GLY A 28 -27.47 -14.54 -5.78
CA GLY A 28 -27.48 -14.22 -4.35
C GLY A 28 -26.20 -13.52 -3.85
N MET A 29 -25.89 -13.73 -2.57
CA MET A 29 -24.77 -13.10 -1.88
C MET A 29 -24.03 -14.07 -0.95
N THR A 30 -22.79 -13.72 -0.60
CA THR A 30 -22.05 -14.30 0.53
C THR A 30 -22.47 -13.60 1.83
N SER A 31 -21.86 -13.96 2.96
CA SER A 31 -22.07 -13.26 4.24
C SER A 31 -21.65 -11.79 4.21
N HIS A 32 -20.86 -11.35 3.22
CA HIS A 32 -20.29 -10.01 3.18
C HIS A 32 -20.51 -9.27 1.84
N HIS A 33 -20.70 -9.96 0.71
CA HIS A 33 -20.79 -9.30 -0.61
C HIS A 33 -21.65 -10.06 -1.64
N PRO A 34 -22.28 -9.37 -2.60
CA PRO A 34 -23.05 -10.01 -3.68
C PRO A 34 -22.17 -10.85 -4.60
N ARG A 35 -22.72 -11.93 -5.17
CA ARG A 35 -22.01 -12.79 -6.15
C ARG A 35 -22.09 -12.27 -7.58
N TRP A 36 -23.06 -11.39 -7.85
CA TRP A 36 -23.35 -10.85 -9.18
C TRP A 36 -22.66 -9.50 -9.48
N ALA A 37 -21.86 -8.98 -8.54
CA ALA A 37 -21.10 -7.76 -8.72
C ALA A 37 -19.67 -7.91 -8.20
N ILE A 38 -18.71 -7.32 -8.90
CA ILE A 38 -17.30 -7.30 -8.48
C ILE A 38 -16.70 -5.91 -8.70
N ALA A 39 -15.90 -5.46 -7.73
CA ALA A 39 -15.08 -4.26 -7.88
C ALA A 39 -13.82 -4.60 -8.70
N PHE A 40 -13.78 -4.13 -9.94
CA PHE A 40 -12.62 -4.21 -10.82
C PHE A 40 -11.73 -2.98 -10.60
N LYS A 41 -10.74 -3.12 -9.71
CA LYS A 41 -9.85 -2.02 -9.31
C LYS A 41 -8.77 -1.74 -10.35
N PHE A 42 -8.39 -0.46 -10.48
CA PHE A 42 -7.20 -0.08 -11.25
C PHE A 42 -5.92 -0.59 -10.61
N LYS A 43 -4.81 -0.54 -11.35
CA LYS A 43 -3.50 -0.77 -10.76
C LYS A 43 -3.27 0.27 -9.66
N ALA A 44 -2.66 -0.17 -8.56
CA ALA A 44 -2.26 0.75 -7.51
C ALA A 44 -1.33 1.81 -8.11
N ARG A 45 -1.51 3.07 -7.69
CA ARG A 45 -0.52 4.10 -8.06
C ARG A 45 0.74 3.78 -7.28
N GLN A 46 1.89 3.89 -7.96
CA GLN A 46 3.20 3.61 -7.37
C GLN A 46 4.08 4.86 -7.43
N ALA A 47 4.97 5.00 -6.45
CA ALA A 47 5.99 6.03 -6.43
C ALA A 47 7.26 5.47 -5.78
N THR A 48 8.42 5.99 -6.16
CA THR A 48 9.69 5.68 -5.49
C THR A 48 10.06 6.79 -4.53
N THR A 49 10.52 6.45 -3.33
CA THR A 49 11.01 7.43 -2.36
C THR A 49 12.14 6.86 -1.51
N LYS A 50 12.84 7.71 -0.76
CA LYS A 50 13.93 7.30 0.14
C LYS A 50 13.39 6.94 1.52
N LEU A 51 13.80 5.79 2.05
CA LEU A 51 13.60 5.40 3.45
C LEU A 51 14.61 6.15 4.32
N LEU A 52 14.15 7.09 5.14
CA LEU A 52 15.00 7.98 5.93
C LEU A 52 15.40 7.36 7.27
N HIS A 53 14.45 6.77 7.98
CA HIS A 53 14.68 6.02 9.22
C HIS A 53 13.43 5.17 9.56
N VAL A 54 13.53 4.37 10.62
CA VAL A 54 12.42 3.59 11.18
C VAL A 54 12.19 4.02 12.63
N GLU A 55 10.95 4.34 12.96
CA GLU A 55 10.51 4.58 14.33
C GLU A 55 9.74 3.36 14.86
N TYR A 56 9.83 3.11 16.16
CA TYR A 56 9.15 1.99 16.80
C TYR A 56 8.09 2.52 17.77
N GLN A 57 6.85 2.07 17.59
CA GLN A 57 5.73 2.43 18.44
C GLN A 57 5.30 1.25 19.30
N VAL A 58 5.13 1.46 20.60
CA VAL A 58 4.63 0.44 21.53
C VAL A 58 3.11 0.57 21.63
N GLY A 59 2.40 -0.46 21.18
CA GLY A 59 0.94 -0.53 21.26
C GLY A 59 0.45 -0.81 22.68
N ARG A 60 -0.87 -0.68 22.89
CA ARG A 60 -1.53 -0.92 24.20
C ARG A 60 -1.30 -2.32 24.77
N THR A 61 -1.06 -3.30 23.91
CA THR A 61 -0.80 -4.70 24.27
C THR A 61 0.70 -5.01 24.44
N GLY A 62 1.58 -4.01 24.34
CA GLY A 62 3.04 -4.18 24.36
C GLY A 62 3.65 -4.56 23.00
N ALA A 63 2.84 -4.72 21.95
CA ALA A 63 3.34 -5.02 20.61
C ALA A 63 4.15 -3.84 20.04
N VAL A 64 5.39 -4.09 19.61
CA VAL A 64 6.24 -3.09 18.97
C VAL A 64 5.96 -3.06 17.47
N THR A 65 5.45 -1.93 16.98
CA THR A 65 5.13 -1.72 15.57
C THR A 65 6.16 -0.79 14.93
N PRO A 66 6.92 -1.28 13.94
CA PRO A 66 7.84 -0.44 13.18
C PRO A 66 7.09 0.44 12.16
N VAL A 67 7.51 1.70 12.05
CA VAL A 67 6.97 2.72 11.14
C VAL A 67 8.11 3.31 10.32
N ALA A 68 8.09 3.08 9.02
CA ALA A 68 9.02 3.65 8.07
C ALA A 68 8.74 5.13 7.87
N LYS A 69 9.78 5.97 8.04
CA LYS A 69 9.75 7.40 7.72
C LYS A 69 10.39 7.62 6.37
N LEU A 70 9.63 8.24 5.49
CA LEU A 70 9.99 8.36 4.08
C LEU A 70 10.24 9.83 3.74
N GLN A 71 11.09 10.06 2.75
CA GLN A 71 11.11 11.35 2.07
C GLN A 71 9.71 11.61 1.50
N PRO A 72 9.08 12.76 1.79
CA PRO A 72 7.71 13.02 1.35
C PRO A 72 7.55 12.86 -0.16
N VAL A 73 6.58 12.05 -0.59
CA VAL A 73 6.31 11.80 -2.00
C VAL A 73 4.80 11.83 -2.27
N ALA A 74 4.40 12.44 -3.39
CA ALA A 74 3.01 12.48 -3.81
C ALA A 74 2.61 11.17 -4.51
N ILE A 75 1.53 10.54 -4.07
CA ILE A 75 1.00 9.30 -4.65
C ILE A 75 -0.54 9.27 -4.55
N GLY A 76 -1.21 9.31 -5.70
CA GLY A 76 -2.68 9.31 -5.76
C GLY A 76 -3.34 10.46 -5.01
N GLY A 77 -2.84 11.69 -5.21
CA GLY A 77 -3.46 12.90 -4.64
C GLY A 77 -3.12 13.20 -3.18
N VAL A 78 -2.39 12.31 -2.49
CA VAL A 78 -1.90 12.56 -1.12
C VAL A 78 -0.38 12.55 -1.07
N THR A 79 0.18 13.23 -0.07
CA THR A 79 1.62 13.14 0.23
C THR A 79 1.85 12.11 1.32
N VAL A 80 2.68 11.10 1.03
CA VAL A 80 3.05 10.05 1.97
C VAL A 80 4.44 10.33 2.51
N SER A 81 4.56 10.39 3.83
CA SER A 81 5.83 10.56 4.57
C SER A 81 6.05 9.47 5.62
N SER A 82 5.07 8.59 5.85
CA SER A 82 5.17 7.49 6.81
C SER A 82 4.36 6.30 6.33
N ILE A 83 4.91 5.09 6.51
CA ILE A 83 4.26 3.81 6.17
C ILE A 83 4.49 2.82 7.32
N SER A 84 3.44 2.08 7.70
CA SER A 84 3.59 0.97 8.63
C SER A 84 4.32 -0.18 7.93
N ILE A 85 5.34 -0.73 8.58
CA ILE A 85 6.10 -1.90 8.09
C ILE A 85 5.79 -3.15 8.92
N HIS A 86 4.63 -3.18 9.58
CA HIS A 86 4.01 -4.31 10.26
C HIS A 86 4.81 -4.95 11.41
N ASN A 87 5.96 -5.57 11.14
CA ASN A 87 6.78 -6.31 12.09
C ASN A 87 8.22 -6.50 11.57
N GLU A 88 9.07 -7.16 12.37
CA GLU A 88 10.45 -7.47 11.99
C GLU A 88 10.56 -8.37 10.75
N GLU A 89 9.65 -9.34 10.60
CA GLU A 89 9.69 -10.29 9.48
C GLU A 89 9.47 -9.58 8.14
N TYR A 90 8.54 -8.62 8.11
CA TYR A 90 8.28 -7.79 6.93
C TYR A 90 9.53 -7.01 6.47
N ILE A 91 10.33 -6.52 7.41
CA ILE A 91 11.60 -5.82 7.13
C ILE A 91 12.59 -6.78 6.44
N LYS A 92 12.68 -8.01 6.93
CA LYS A 92 13.58 -9.06 6.40
C LYS A 92 13.12 -9.55 5.03
N GLU A 93 11.83 -9.88 4.88
CA GLU A 93 11.26 -10.36 3.62
C GLU A 93 11.43 -9.35 2.48
N LYS A 94 11.34 -8.06 2.80
CA LYS A 94 11.50 -6.96 1.82
C LYS A 94 12.93 -6.46 1.70
N ASP A 95 13.88 -7.04 2.46
CA ASP A 95 15.28 -6.61 2.57
C ASP A 95 15.37 -5.08 2.66
N LEU A 96 14.74 -4.48 3.67
CA LEU A 96 14.74 -3.03 3.84
C LEU A 96 15.97 -2.58 4.61
N LYS A 97 16.60 -1.50 4.14
CA LYS A 97 17.69 -0.81 4.82
C LYS A 97 17.42 0.69 4.91
N ILE A 98 17.85 1.32 6.00
CA ILE A 98 17.77 2.78 6.13
C ILE A 98 18.68 3.39 5.06
N GLY A 99 18.14 4.32 4.28
CA GLY A 99 18.80 4.90 3.12
C GLY A 99 18.29 4.36 1.78
N ASP A 100 17.61 3.21 1.76
CA ASP A 100 17.12 2.58 0.52
C ASP A 100 16.18 3.50 -0.26
N ILE A 101 16.24 3.37 -1.59
CA ILE A 101 15.12 3.77 -2.44
C ILE A 101 14.10 2.64 -2.42
N VAL A 102 12.89 2.93 -1.98
CA VAL A 102 11.79 1.97 -1.88
C VAL A 102 10.70 2.31 -2.89
N LEU A 103 10.12 1.26 -3.48
CA LEU A 103 8.91 1.38 -4.27
C LEU A 103 7.71 1.27 -3.32
N ILE A 104 6.91 2.32 -3.25
CA ILE A 104 5.68 2.35 -2.47
C ILE A 104 4.47 2.35 -3.39
N GLU A 105 3.36 1.84 -2.88
CA GLU A 105 2.10 1.87 -3.62
C GLU A 105 0.92 2.25 -2.74
N ARG A 106 -0.08 2.83 -3.41
CA ARG A 106 -1.39 3.14 -2.81
C ARG A 106 -2.48 2.60 -3.74
N ALA A 107 -3.21 1.60 -3.26
CA ALA A 107 -4.34 1.02 -3.96
C ALA A 107 -5.64 1.75 -3.56
N GLY A 108 -6.23 2.52 -4.48
CA GLY A 108 -7.40 3.33 -4.21
C GLY A 108 -7.16 4.37 -3.11
N ASP A 109 -8.11 4.51 -2.18
CA ASP A 109 -8.02 5.43 -1.03
C ASP A 109 -7.41 4.81 0.24
N VAL A 110 -6.83 3.62 0.13
CA VAL A 110 -6.36 2.80 1.27
C VAL A 110 -4.96 3.22 1.76
N ILE A 111 -4.56 2.62 2.89
CA ILE A 111 -3.24 2.73 3.55
C ILE A 111 -2.11 2.38 2.56
N PRO A 112 -1.10 3.25 2.40
CA PRO A 112 0.06 2.99 1.53
C PRO A 112 0.96 1.88 2.11
N GLN A 113 1.63 1.13 1.24
CA GLN A 113 2.54 0.04 1.62
C GLN A 113 3.85 0.07 0.82
N ILE A 114 4.89 -0.56 1.36
CA ILE A 114 6.16 -0.78 0.65
C ILE A 114 6.04 -2.05 -0.20
N VAL A 115 6.25 -1.93 -1.50
CA VAL A 115 6.22 -3.06 -2.43
C VAL A 115 7.53 -3.84 -2.36
N LYS A 116 8.66 -3.11 -2.45
CA LYS A 116 10.02 -3.66 -2.38
C LYS A 116 11.06 -2.56 -2.18
N SER A 117 12.24 -2.92 -1.68
CA SER A 117 13.45 -2.12 -1.86
C SER A 117 13.95 -2.22 -3.31
N LEU A 118 14.57 -1.14 -3.79
CA LEU A 118 15.31 -1.13 -5.06
C LEU A 118 16.79 -1.34 -4.73
N ALA A 119 17.14 -2.58 -4.37
CA ALA A 119 18.48 -2.96 -3.95
C ALA A 119 19.55 -2.65 -5.01
N GLU A 120 19.16 -2.63 -6.28
CA GLU A 120 20.01 -2.25 -7.42
C GLU A 120 20.46 -0.77 -7.39
N LEU A 121 19.79 0.09 -6.62
CA LEU A 121 20.12 1.52 -6.49
C LEU A 121 20.98 1.82 -5.27
N ARG A 122 21.38 0.79 -4.51
CA ARG A 122 22.17 0.94 -3.29
C ARG A 122 23.57 1.45 -3.59
N LYS A 123 24.06 2.36 -2.73
CA LYS A 123 25.39 2.94 -2.83
C LYS A 123 26.38 2.35 -1.82
N GLY A 124 25.89 1.53 -0.89
CA GLY A 124 26.69 0.89 0.16
C GLY A 124 26.78 1.70 1.44
N ASP A 125 26.11 2.85 1.52
CA ASP A 125 25.98 3.68 2.72
C ASP A 125 24.71 3.35 3.54
N GLU A 126 23.91 2.37 3.09
CA GLU A 126 22.68 1.98 3.74
C GLU A 126 22.92 1.19 5.04
N GLN A 127 22.06 1.41 6.03
CA GLN A 127 22.18 0.81 7.36
C GLN A 127 21.13 -0.27 7.58
N GLU A 128 21.54 -1.38 8.20
CA GLU A 128 20.60 -2.42 8.60
C GLU A 128 19.63 -1.91 9.66
N ILE A 129 18.37 -2.31 9.54
CA ILE A 129 17.33 -1.96 10.51
C ILE A 129 17.43 -2.95 11.67
N ILE A 130 17.86 -2.47 12.83
CA ILE A 130 17.94 -3.27 14.06
C ILE A 130 16.60 -3.15 14.79
N PHE A 131 15.90 -4.28 14.94
CA PHE A 131 14.66 -4.34 15.70
C PHE A 131 14.94 -4.28 17.21
N PRO A 132 14.20 -3.49 17.99
CA PRO A 132 14.40 -3.40 19.43
C PRO A 132 14.07 -4.74 20.12
N LYS A 133 14.91 -5.14 21.07
CA LYS A 133 14.76 -6.35 21.88
C LYS A 133 14.11 -6.04 23.23
#